data_AF-A0A6I3C4K4-F1
#
_entry.id   AF-A0A6I3C4K4-F1
#
_cell.length_a   1.000
_cell.length_b   1.000
_cell.length_c   1.000
_cell.angle_alpha   90.00
_cell.angle_beta   90.00
_cell.angle_gamma   90.00
#
_symmetry.space_group_name_H-M   'P 1'
#
loop_
_entity.id
_entity.type
_entity.pdbx_description
1 polymer ?
#
loop_
_entity_poly.entity_id
_entity_poly.type
_entity_poly.pdbx_seq_one_letter_code
_entity_poly.pdbx_strand_id
1 'polypeptide(L)'
;MLERPPAGTIPDAPGSYQFKGADGRVLYVGKAKSLRQRLSNYFQNPRYLPPRTAQMVATATSVEWIQVGNELEALMLEYSLIKQHRPRFNIRLVDDKSYPLLAVTLSDEWPR
;
A
#
# COMPACT_ATOMS: atom_id res chain seq x y z
N MET A 1 11.49 -13.43 -10.35
CA MET A 1 11.41 -13.46 -8.86
C MET A 1 11.55 -12.01 -8.41
N LEU A 2 10.80 -11.56 -7.40
CA LEU A 2 10.87 -10.17 -6.94
C LEU A 2 12.30 -9.82 -6.51
N GLU A 3 12.95 -8.90 -7.22
CA GLU A 3 14.28 -8.42 -6.83
C GLU A 3 14.17 -7.36 -5.74
N ARG A 4 15.10 -7.42 -4.78
CA ARG A 4 15.18 -6.42 -3.73
C ARG A 4 15.65 -5.09 -4.35
N PRO A 5 14.92 -3.98 -4.16
CA PRO A 5 15.37 -2.67 -4.61
C PRO A 5 16.76 -2.33 -4.05
N PRO A 6 17.62 -1.61 -4.80
CA PRO A 6 18.95 -1.24 -4.33
C PRO A 6 18.89 -0.52 -2.99
N ALA A 7 19.89 -0.75 -2.14
CA ALA A 7 19.96 -0.12 -0.83
C ALA A 7 19.90 1.42 -0.97
N GLY A 8 19.12 2.07 -0.11
CA GLY A 8 18.95 3.52 -0.13
C GLY A 8 17.80 4.04 -1.02
N THR A 9 17.35 3.28 -2.02
CA THR A 9 16.34 3.75 -3.00
C THR A 9 14.94 3.94 -2.43
N ILE A 10 14.57 3.16 -1.42
CA ILE A 10 13.28 3.27 -0.75
C ILE A 10 13.34 4.42 0.27
N PRO A 11 12.51 5.47 0.18
CA PRO A 11 12.58 6.60 1.08
C PRO A 11 12.13 6.24 2.50
N ASP A 12 12.67 6.95 3.48
CA ASP A 12 12.18 6.89 4.87
C ASP A 12 11.07 7.93 5.06
N ALA A 13 9.93 7.68 4.41
CA ALA A 13 8.82 8.61 4.34
C ALA A 13 7.48 7.85 4.32
N PRO A 14 6.36 8.51 4.69
CA PRO A 14 5.04 7.90 4.56
C PRO A 14 4.67 7.71 3.09
N GLY A 15 3.85 6.69 2.82
CA GLY A 15 3.49 6.33 1.45
C GLY A 15 2.59 5.12 1.34
N SER A 16 2.09 4.88 0.13
CA SER A 16 1.45 3.62 -0.24
C SER A 16 2.35 2.84 -1.19
N TYR A 17 2.37 1.52 -1.06
CA TYR A 17 3.13 0.60 -1.92
C TYR A 17 2.23 -0.47 -2.52
N GLN A 18 2.62 -0.98 -3.69
CA GLN A 18 1.88 -1.97 -4.45
C GLN A 18 2.82 -3.07 -4.93
N PHE A 19 2.48 -4.32 -4.60
CA PHE A 19 3.12 -5.49 -5.21
C PHE A 19 2.36 -5.88 -6.47
N LYS A 20 3.07 -6.08 -7.57
CA LYS A 20 2.49 -6.43 -8.88
C LYS A 20 2.97 -7.80 -9.34
N GLY A 21 2.11 -8.50 -10.07
CA GLY A 21 2.44 -9.74 -10.76
C GLY A 21 3.10 -9.50 -12.12
N ALA A 22 3.48 -10.59 -12.79
CA ALA A 22 4.15 -10.55 -14.10
C ALA A 22 3.31 -9.87 -15.20
N ASP A 23 1.99 -9.92 -15.06
CA ASP A 23 0.99 -9.28 -15.94
C ASP A 23 0.76 -7.79 -15.60
N GLY A 24 1.52 -7.24 -14.65
CA GLY A 24 1.33 -5.88 -14.14
C GLY A 24 0.13 -5.72 -13.20
N ARG A 25 -0.60 -6.80 -12.90
CA ARG A 25 -1.77 -6.74 -12.02
C ARG A 25 -1.33 -6.49 -10.58
N VAL A 26 -2.01 -5.55 -9.92
CA VAL A 26 -1.80 -5.29 -8.49
C VAL A 26 -2.30 -6.49 -7.67
N LEU A 27 -1.37 -7.13 -6.96
CA LEU A 27 -1.61 -8.30 -6.12
C LEU A 27 -1.93 -7.89 -4.68
N TYR A 28 -1.25 -6.86 -4.19
CA TYR A 28 -1.41 -6.31 -2.85
C TYR A 28 -1.12 -4.80 -2.83
N VAL A 29 -1.86 -4.06 -2.02
CA VAL A 29 -1.63 -2.65 -1.70
C VAL A 29 -1.50 -2.52 -0.18
N GLY A 30 -0.56 -1.71 0.27
CA GLY A 30 -0.46 -1.33 1.68
C GLY A 30 -0.03 0.12 1.87
N LYS A 31 -0.21 0.64 3.08
CA LYS A 31 0.36 1.93 3.55
C LYS A 31 1.52 1.74 4.52
N ALA A 32 2.36 2.76 4.63
CA ALA A 32 3.48 2.81 5.56
C ALA A 32 3.66 4.20 6.16
N LYS A 33 4.10 4.26 7.43
CA LYS A 33 4.67 5.47 8.04
C LYS A 33 6.09 5.73 7.52
N SER A 34 6.83 4.64 7.31
CA SER A 34 8.14 4.60 6.67
C SER A 34 8.13 3.50 5.61
N LEU A 35 8.18 3.90 4.33
CA LEU A 35 8.28 2.98 3.19
C LEU A 35 9.50 2.07 3.34
N ARG A 36 10.66 2.63 3.72
CA ARG A 36 11.91 1.88 3.94
C ARG A 36 11.74 0.76 4.96
N GLN A 37 11.25 1.08 6.16
CA GLN A 37 11.07 0.08 7.21
C GLN A 37 10.04 -0.97 6.80
N ARG A 38 8.91 -0.53 6.23
CA ARG A 38 7.81 -1.42 5.89
C ARG A 38 8.18 -2.39 4.78
N LEU A 39 8.79 -1.91 3.69
CA LEU A 39 9.19 -2.74 2.56
C LEU A 39 10.33 -3.70 2.92
N SER A 40 11.27 -3.29 3.78
CA SER A 40 12.38 -4.14 4.23
C SER A 40 11.89 -5.44 4.89
N ASN A 41 10.75 -5.41 5.58
CA ASN A 41 10.18 -6.60 6.23
C ASN A 41 9.76 -7.69 5.23
N TYR A 42 9.40 -7.34 4.00
CA TYR A 42 9.00 -8.32 2.98
C TYR A 42 10.19 -9.05 2.34
N PHE A 43 11.41 -8.49 2.46
CA PHE A 43 12.64 -9.07 1.92
C PHE A 43 13.43 -9.88 2.95
N GLN A 44 12.84 -10.19 4.10
CA GLN A 44 13.40 -11.11 5.08
C GLN A 44 13.27 -12.56 4.59
N ASN A 45 13.88 -13.51 5.31
CA ASN A 45 13.77 -14.93 4.98
C ASN A 45 12.27 -15.34 4.95
N PRO A 46 11.76 -15.92 3.85
CA PRO A 46 10.35 -16.27 3.70
C PRO A 46 9.81 -17.18 4.81
N ARG A 47 10.66 -17.95 5.50
CA ARG A 47 10.27 -18.81 6.64
C ARG A 47 9.74 -18.01 7.84
N TYR A 48 10.12 -16.73 7.96
CA TYR A 48 9.66 -15.84 9.03
C TYR A 48 8.43 -15.02 8.62
N LEU A 49 8.00 -15.09 7.36
CA LEU A 49 6.81 -14.40 6.88
C LEU A 49 5.57 -15.25 7.15
N PRO A 50 4.42 -14.62 7.47
CA PRO A 50 3.14 -15.32 7.48
C PRO A 50 2.89 -16.02 6.13
N PRO A 51 2.31 -17.23 6.09
CA PRO A 51 2.20 -18.02 4.85
C PRO A 51 1.56 -17.27 3.68
N ARG A 52 0.50 -16.50 3.93
CA ARG A 52 -0.19 -15.69 2.91
C ARG A 52 0.69 -14.54 2.39
N THR A 53 1.50 -13.95 3.25
CA THR A 53 2.46 -12.91 2.89
C THR A 53 3.62 -13.49 2.07
N ALA A 54 4.17 -14.63 2.49
CA ALA A 54 5.20 -15.34 1.74
C ALA A 54 4.72 -15.70 0.33
N GLN A 55 3.49 -16.21 0.20
CA GLN A 55 2.87 -16.51 -1.09
C GLN A 55 2.71 -15.26 -1.95
N MET A 56 2.27 -14.15 -1.37
CA MET A 56 2.13 -12.87 -2.08
C MET A 56 3.48 -12.41 -2.65
N VAL A 57 4.53 -12.38 -1.81
CA VAL A 57 5.88 -11.96 -2.22
C VAL A 57 6.45 -12.90 -3.28
N ALA A 58 6.22 -14.22 -3.16
CA ALA A 58 6.66 -15.21 -4.15
C ALA A 58 5.93 -15.06 -5.50
N THR A 59 4.68 -14.58 -5.50
CA THR A 59 3.89 -14.35 -6.72
C THR A 59 4.25 -13.01 -7.37
N ALA A 60 4.67 -12.03 -6.59
CA ALA A 60 5.02 -10.70 -7.08
C ALA A 60 6.30 -10.72 -7.93
N THR A 61 6.35 -9.85 -8.93
CA THR A 61 7.51 -9.63 -9.79
C THR A 61 8.09 -8.24 -9.60
N SER A 62 7.29 -7.26 -9.19
CA SER A 62 7.75 -5.91 -8.85
C SER A 62 7.03 -5.34 -7.65
N VAL A 63 7.65 -4.33 -7.04
CA VAL A 63 7.04 -3.48 -6.02
C VAL A 63 7.28 -2.02 -6.38
N GLU A 64 6.23 -1.22 -6.27
CA GLU A 64 6.26 0.23 -6.51
C GLU A 64 5.69 0.96 -5.31
N TRP A 65 5.99 2.24 -5.18
CA TRP A 65 5.47 3.08 -4.10
C TRP A 65 5.25 4.52 -4.54
N ILE A 66 4.35 5.18 -3.83
CA ILE A 66 4.05 6.60 -3.95
C ILE A 66 4.30 7.20 -2.56
N GLN A 67 5.25 8.12 -2.48
CA GLN A 67 5.51 8.92 -1.28
C GLN A 67 4.44 10.01 -1.15
N VAL A 68 4.02 10.27 0.08
CA VAL A 68 3.06 11.33 0.42
C VAL A 68 3.58 12.19 1.56
N GLY A 69 2.87 13.26 1.92
CA GLY A 69 3.29 14.19 2.96
C GLY A 69 3.07 13.67 4.39
N ASN A 70 2.06 12.80 4.59
CA ASN A 70 1.67 12.34 5.93
C ASN A 70 0.95 10.99 5.92
N GLU A 71 0.69 10.44 7.12
CA GLU A 71 0.04 9.14 7.27
C GLU A 71 -1.42 9.10 6.81
N LEU A 72 -2.13 10.24 6.87
CA LEU A 72 -3.53 10.34 6.46
C LEU A 72 -3.65 10.22 4.94
N GLU A 73 -2.79 10.93 4.20
CA GLU A 73 -2.70 10.80 2.74
C GLU A 73 -2.34 9.38 2.32
N ALA A 74 -1.43 8.71 3.06
CA ALA A 74 -1.03 7.33 2.77
C ALA A 74 -2.21 6.36 2.94
N LEU A 75 -3.04 6.59 3.96
CA LEU A 75 -4.28 5.85 4.20
C LEU A 75 -5.31 6.08 3.07
N MET A 76 -5.54 7.34 2.69
CA MET A 76 -6.50 7.67 1.63
C MET A 76 -6.08 7.09 0.27
N LEU A 77 -4.78 7.15 -0.03
CA LEU A 77 -4.22 6.58 -1.25
C LEU A 77 -4.32 5.05 -1.27
N GLU A 78 -3.95 4.37 -0.16
CA GLU A 78 -4.13 2.92 -0.02
C GLU A 78 -5.58 2.52 -0.25
N TYR A 79 -6.52 3.19 0.41
CA TYR A 79 -7.95 2.93 0.27
C TYR A 79 -8.41 3.05 -1.19
N SER A 80 -8.02 4.13 -1.86
CA SER A 80 -8.37 4.40 -3.25
C SER A 80 -7.84 3.32 -4.19
N LEU A 81 -6.57 2.92 -4.02
CA LEU A 81 -5.92 1.87 -4.80
C LEU A 81 -6.52 0.48 -4.53
N ILE A 82 -6.87 0.15 -3.28
CA ILE A 82 -7.56 -1.10 -2.96
C ILE A 82 -8.93 -1.13 -3.64
N LYS A 83 -9.70 -0.03 -3.61
CA LYS A 83 -11.00 0.04 -4.28
C LYS A 83 -10.89 -0.09 -5.79
N GLN A 84 -9.91 0.58 -6.40
CA GLN A 84 -9.67 0.57 -7.84
C GLN A 84 -9.24 -0.81 -8.33
N HIS A 85 -8.28 -1.45 -7.67
CA HIS A 85 -7.66 -2.69 -8.18
C HIS A 85 -8.25 -3.97 -7.61
N ARG A 86 -8.98 -3.90 -6.48
CA ARG A 86 -9.47 -5.05 -5.70
C ARG A 86 -8.45 -6.20 -5.62
N PRO A 87 -7.24 -5.95 -5.07
CA PRO A 87 -6.14 -6.89 -5.16
C PRO A 87 -6.45 -8.20 -4.44
N ARG A 88 -6.00 -9.33 -5.02
CA ARG A 88 -6.29 -10.69 -4.51
C ARG A 88 -5.81 -10.91 -3.08
N PHE A 89 -4.66 -10.36 -2.70
CA PHE A 89 -4.05 -10.59 -1.39
C PHE A 89 -4.49 -9.60 -0.33
N ASN A 90 -5.13 -8.49 -0.70
CA ASN A 90 -5.81 -7.65 0.28
C ASN A 90 -7.01 -8.41 0.84
N ILE A 91 -7.13 -8.43 2.17
CA ILE A 91 -8.36 -8.89 2.81
C ILE A 91 -9.45 -7.92 2.36
N ARG A 92 -10.54 -8.44 1.80
CA ARG A 92 -11.68 -7.61 1.46
C ARG A 92 -12.15 -6.99 2.77
N LEU A 93 -12.17 -5.67 2.81
CA LEU A 93 -12.82 -4.91 3.87
C LEU A 93 -14.33 -5.17 3.72
N VAL A 94 -14.77 -6.36 4.11
CA VAL A 94 -16.17 -6.66 4.37
C VAL A 94 -16.39 -6.08 5.76
N ASP A 95 -17.07 -4.94 5.77
CA ASP A 95 -17.49 -4.14 6.92
C ASP A 95 -16.43 -3.35 7.71
N ASP A 96 -16.88 -2.15 8.12
CA ASP A 96 -16.43 -1.31 9.24
C ASP A 96 -15.28 -0.29 9.09
N LYS A 97 -14.78 0.03 7.88
CA LYS A 97 -13.82 1.16 7.70
C LYS A 97 -14.15 2.10 6.55
N SER A 98 -15.41 2.42 6.35
CA SER A 98 -15.76 3.65 5.63
C SER A 98 -15.33 4.84 6.49
N TYR A 99 -14.14 5.38 6.23
CA TYR A 99 -13.74 6.67 6.77
C TYR A 99 -14.65 7.73 6.14
N PRO A 100 -15.55 8.38 6.90
CA PRO A 100 -16.33 9.48 6.34
C PRO A 100 -15.35 10.59 5.98
N LEU A 101 -15.29 10.92 4.68
CA LEU A 101 -14.58 12.08 4.19
C LEU A 101 -15.54 13.27 4.31
N LEU A 102 -15.20 14.25 5.14
CA LEU A 102 -15.87 15.54 5.16
C LEU A 102 -15.07 16.49 4.25
N ALA A 103 -15.64 16.84 3.10
CA ALA A 103 -15.11 17.92 2.28
C ALA A 103 -15.69 19.24 2.81
N VAL A 104 -14.84 20.17 3.24
CA VAL A 104 -15.24 21.52 3.62
C VAL A 104 -14.85 22.46 2.49
N THR A 105 -15.83 23.06 1.83
CA THR A 105 -15.61 24.16 0.91
C THR A 105 -15.51 25.46 1.72
N LEU A 106 -14.40 26.20 1.56
CA LEU A 106 -14.21 27.50 2.21
C LEU A 106 -14.76 28.67 1.37
N SER A 107 -15.22 28.36 0.16
CA SER A 107 -15.78 29.31 -0.81
C SER A 107 -17.25 29.63 -0.57
N ASP A 108 -17.94 28.85 0.26
CA ASP A 108 -19.35 29.04 0.58
C ASP A 108 -19.48 29.64 1.99
N GLU A 109 -20.40 30.59 2.16
CA GLU A 109 -20.64 31.28 3.44
C GLU A 109 -21.15 30.34 4.54
N TRP A 110 -21.69 29.17 4.17
CA TRP A 110 -22.07 28.09 5.09
C TRP A 110 -21.95 26.70 4.43
N PRO A 111 -21.64 25.63 5.19
CA PRO A 111 -21.63 24.26 4.69
C PRO A 111 -23.01 23.84 4.18
N ARG A 112 -23.09 23.14 3.05
CA ARG A 112 -24.32 22.50 2.53
C ARG A 112 -24.22 20.99 2.59
#